data_AF-A0A2M8NRG7-F1
#
_entry.id   AF-A0A2M8NRG7-F1
#
_cell.length_a   1.000
_cell.length_b   1.000
_cell.length_c   1.000
_cell.angle_alpha   90.00
_cell.angle_beta   90.00
_cell.angle_gamma   90.00
#
_symmetry.space_group_name_H-M   'P 1'
#
loop_
_entity.id
_entity.type
_entity.pdbx_description
1 polymer ?
#
loop_
_entity_poly.entity_id
_entity_poly.type
_entity_poly.pdbx_seq_one_letter_code
_entity_poly.pdbx_strand_id
1 'polypeptide(L)'
;MLNPFVRRVLMIAAPLALIAALHFVVSQSIPGTVERAAACNPCDCSQDRRINCQGVEFYAVYTRVTTSGACFMEAWRMNPGGQPFRVWRVSSRTLASVPEFPENNTLIRREQGVALYRLSSGEYQVNAGPDGEGKIYVARFTNCPAENVIESSYLNRE
;
A
#
# COMPACT_ATOMS: atom_id res chain seq x y z
N MET A 1 48.65 -44.81 -27.31
CA MET A 1 49.34 -43.60 -27.86
C MET A 1 48.28 -42.69 -28.46
N LEU A 2 48.06 -41.50 -27.90
CA LEU A 2 47.04 -40.57 -28.42
C LEU A 2 47.52 -39.87 -29.70
N ASN A 3 46.62 -39.74 -30.67
CA ASN A 3 46.85 -39.10 -31.97
C ASN A 3 47.37 -37.65 -31.78
N PRO A 4 48.46 -37.23 -32.47
CA PRO A 4 49.07 -35.92 -32.31
C PRO A 4 48.11 -34.75 -32.54
N PHE A 5 47.02 -34.95 -33.30
CA PHE A 5 45.98 -33.94 -33.48
C PHE A 5 45.16 -33.71 -32.21
N VAL A 6 44.80 -34.77 -31.49
CA VAL A 6 44.04 -34.71 -30.22
C VAL A 6 44.85 -34.02 -29.13
N ARG A 7 46.17 -34.20 -29.14
CA ARG A 7 47.09 -33.56 -28.17
C ARG A 7 47.19 -32.04 -28.36
N ARG A 8 47.03 -31.54 -29.59
CA ARG A 8 47.03 -30.08 -29.88
C ARG A 8 45.70 -29.42 -29.52
N VAL A 9 44.57 -30.10 -29.71
CA VAL A 9 43.24 -29.58 -29.31
C VAL A 9 43.12 -29.48 -27.78
N LEU A 10 43.64 -30.46 -27.04
CA LEU A 10 43.64 -30.44 -25.57
C LEU A 10 44.49 -29.31 -24.94
N MET A 11 45.56 -28.87 -25.60
CA MET A 11 46.41 -27.78 -25.08
C MET A 11 45.82 -26.38 -25.28
N ILE A 12 44.81 -26.22 -26.15
CA ILE A 12 44.13 -24.93 -26.37
C ILE A 12 42.82 -24.84 -25.56
N ALA A 13 42.16 -25.96 -25.27
CA ALA A 13 40.89 -25.99 -24.53
C ALA A 13 41.03 -25.67 -23.03
N ALA A 14 42.17 -26.01 -22.41
CA ALA A 14 42.41 -25.79 -20.98
C ALA A 14 42.44 -24.30 -20.55
N PRO A 15 43.11 -23.37 -21.26
CA PRO A 15 43.11 -21.95 -20.87
C PRO A 15 41.77 -21.23 -21.13
N LEU A 16 40.97 -21.67 -22.12
CA LEU A 16 39.66 -21.05 -22.43
C LEU A 16 38.61 -21.33 -21.36
N ALA A 17 38.62 -22.52 -20.74
CA ALA A 17 37.73 -22.85 -19.62
C ALA A 17 38.04 -22.02 -18.36
N LEU A 18 39.31 -21.66 -18.14
CA LEU A 18 39.72 -20.84 -17.00
C LEU A 18 39.27 -19.37 -17.13
N ILE A 19 39.30 -18.82 -18.35
CA ILE A 19 38.84 -17.45 -18.64
C ILE A 19 37.32 -17.32 -18.53
N ALA A 20 36.56 -18.34 -18.99
CA ALA A 20 35.11 -18.37 -18.85
C ALA A 20 34.66 -18.49 -17.38
N ALA A 21 35.38 -19.27 -16.56
CA ALA A 21 35.12 -19.35 -15.12
C ALA A 21 35.44 -18.04 -14.39
N LEU A 22 36.47 -17.30 -14.82
CA LEU A 22 36.84 -16.02 -14.20
C LEU A 22 35.82 -14.90 -14.50
N HIS A 23 35.10 -14.95 -15.62
CA HIS A 23 34.04 -13.99 -15.93
C HIS A 23 32.71 -14.31 -15.24
N PHE A 24 32.49 -15.55 -14.80
CA PHE A 24 31.27 -15.92 -14.10
C PHE A 24 31.29 -15.55 -12.60
N VAL A 25 32.49 -15.37 -12.02
CA VAL A 25 32.64 -15.02 -10.59
C VAL A 25 32.52 -13.50 -10.36
N VAL A 26 32.81 -12.66 -11.35
CA VAL A 26 32.83 -11.19 -11.17
C VAL A 26 31.44 -10.54 -11.35
N SER A 27 30.48 -11.23 -11.98
CA SER A 27 29.16 -10.66 -12.28
C SER A 27 28.10 -10.83 -11.18
N GLN A 28 28.42 -11.43 -10.03
CA GLN A 28 27.45 -11.64 -8.93
C GLN A 28 27.52 -10.62 -7.79
N SER A 29 28.23 -9.50 -7.96
CA SER A 29 28.25 -8.42 -6.97
C SER A 29 27.78 -7.10 -7.57
N ILE A 30 26.55 -7.08 -8.09
CA ILE A 30 25.80 -5.82 -8.02
C ILE A 30 25.32 -5.77 -6.56
N PRO A 31 25.86 -4.87 -5.73
CA PRO A 31 25.22 -4.58 -4.46
C PRO A 31 23.84 -4.04 -4.84
N GLY A 32 22.83 -4.91 -4.76
CA GLY A 32 21.45 -4.45 -4.74
C GLY A 32 21.44 -3.37 -3.67
N THR A 33 21.15 -2.14 -4.09
CA THR A 33 20.83 -1.06 -3.18
C THR A 33 19.83 -1.66 -2.21
N VAL A 34 20.28 -1.92 -0.98
CA VAL A 34 19.39 -2.33 0.08
C VAL A 34 18.55 -1.09 0.28
N GLU A 35 17.39 -1.02 -0.38
CA GLU A 35 16.34 -0.10 0.01
C GLU A 35 16.21 -0.34 1.50
N ARG A 36 16.67 0.63 2.29
CA ARG A 36 16.56 0.55 3.74
C ARG A 36 15.08 0.33 3.98
N ALA A 37 14.72 -0.86 4.44
CA ALA A 37 13.39 -1.12 4.95
C ALA A 37 13.22 -0.14 6.12
N ALA A 38 12.62 1.00 5.82
CA ALA A 38 12.36 2.02 6.81
C ALA A 38 11.25 1.45 7.68
N ALA A 39 11.59 1.06 8.91
CA ALA A 39 10.62 0.78 9.95
C ALA A 39 10.01 2.10 10.46
N CYS A 40 9.53 2.93 9.55
CA CYS A 40 8.75 4.12 9.89
C CYS A 40 7.35 3.66 10.30
N ASN A 41 6.75 4.39 11.25
CA ASN A 41 5.32 4.32 11.46
C ASN A 41 4.65 4.62 10.10
N PRO A 42 3.63 3.86 9.64
CA PRO A 42 3.02 4.08 8.33
C PRO A 42 2.64 5.53 8.01
N CYS A 43 2.35 6.36 9.01
CA CYS A 43 2.11 7.80 8.81
C CYS A 43 3.36 8.67 8.67
N ASP A 44 4.49 8.20 9.17
CA ASP A 44 5.80 8.87 9.07
C ASP A 44 6.57 8.38 7.83
N CYS A 45 6.05 7.37 7.13
CA CYS A 45 6.63 6.83 5.92
C CYS A 45 6.36 7.75 4.72
N SER A 46 7.42 8.37 4.19
CA SER A 46 7.32 9.28 3.03
C SER A 46 6.68 8.67 1.78
N GLN A 47 6.69 7.35 1.67
CA GLN A 47 6.07 6.62 0.56
C GLN A 47 4.65 6.11 0.85
N ASP A 48 4.26 6.03 2.13
CA ASP A 48 2.93 5.56 2.52
C ASP A 48 2.00 6.74 2.68
N ARG A 49 1.29 7.06 1.60
CA ARG A 49 0.39 8.23 1.52
C ARG A 49 -0.99 7.98 2.13
N ARG A 50 -1.09 7.07 3.11
CA ARG A 50 -2.35 6.81 3.80
C ARG A 50 -2.67 7.97 4.73
N ILE A 51 -3.95 8.15 5.03
CA ILE A 51 -4.39 9.23 5.92
C ILE A 51 -4.54 8.78 7.37
N ASN A 52 -4.60 7.47 7.64
CA ASN A 52 -4.82 6.91 8.98
C ASN A 52 -3.55 6.26 9.57
N CYS A 53 -3.34 6.47 10.87
CA CYS A 53 -2.24 5.93 11.67
C CYS A 53 -2.69 4.86 12.68
N GLN A 54 -3.96 4.88 13.09
CA GLN A 54 -4.55 3.84 13.91
C GLN A 54 -5.04 2.68 13.03
N GLY A 55 -4.96 1.46 13.57
CA GLY A 55 -5.40 0.23 12.90
C GLY A 55 -4.64 -0.06 11.60
N VAL A 56 -3.37 0.34 11.48
CA VAL A 56 -2.57 0.23 10.25
C VAL A 56 -2.31 -1.21 9.81
N GLU A 57 -2.36 -2.15 10.75
CA GLU A 57 -2.33 -3.60 10.55
C GLU A 57 -3.66 -4.14 9.98
N PHE A 58 -4.75 -3.39 10.13
CA PHE A 58 -6.11 -3.81 9.79
C PHE A 58 -6.61 -3.16 8.49
N TYR A 59 -6.40 -1.85 8.32
CA TYR A 59 -6.91 -1.08 7.20
C TYR A 59 -6.02 0.11 6.81
N ALA A 60 -6.21 0.59 5.59
CA ALA A 60 -5.60 1.83 5.09
C ALA A 60 -6.61 2.63 4.28
N VAL A 61 -6.59 3.94 4.43
CA VAL A 61 -7.42 4.90 3.68
C VAL A 61 -6.52 5.84 2.91
N TYR A 62 -6.84 6.07 1.65
CA TYR A 62 -6.11 6.99 0.77
C TYR A 62 -7.06 7.99 0.15
N THR A 63 -6.65 9.25 0.10
CA THR A 63 -7.24 10.28 -0.76
C THR A 63 -6.22 10.68 -1.81
N ARG A 64 -6.54 10.49 -3.10
CA ARG A 64 -5.58 10.66 -4.19
C ARG A 64 -6.16 11.51 -5.29
N VAL A 65 -5.31 12.27 -5.96
CA VAL A 65 -5.68 13.08 -7.12
C VAL A 65 -5.20 12.40 -8.39
N THR A 66 -6.05 12.32 -9.41
CA THR A 66 -5.66 11.89 -10.75
C THR A 66 -4.83 12.96 -11.44
N THR A 67 -4.22 12.62 -12.59
CA THR A 67 -3.55 13.60 -13.45
C THR A 67 -4.48 14.72 -13.94
N SER A 68 -5.79 14.47 -14.01
CA SER A 68 -6.81 15.45 -14.37
C SER A 68 -7.26 16.35 -13.20
N GLY A 69 -6.66 16.22 -12.02
CA GLY A 69 -7.06 16.98 -10.83
C GLY A 69 -8.27 16.42 -10.09
N ALA A 70 -8.84 15.30 -10.53
CA ALA A 70 -10.01 14.71 -9.88
C ALA A 70 -9.58 13.89 -8.64
N CYS A 71 -10.14 14.19 -7.48
CA CYS A 71 -9.88 13.39 -6.28
C CYS A 71 -10.73 12.12 -6.23
N PHE A 72 -10.17 11.06 -5.67
CA PHE A 72 -10.88 9.83 -5.31
C PHE A 72 -10.38 9.31 -3.97
N MET A 73 -11.23 8.51 -3.31
CA MET A 73 -10.92 7.87 -2.04
C MET A 73 -10.86 6.36 -2.22
N GLU A 74 -9.95 5.70 -1.50
CA GLU A 74 -9.87 4.25 -1.46
C GLU A 74 -9.70 3.77 -0.03
N ALA A 75 -10.37 2.66 0.29
CA ALA A 75 -10.09 1.88 1.49
C ALA A 75 -9.53 0.52 1.10
N TRP A 76 -8.58 0.06 1.91
CA TRP A 76 -7.90 -1.22 1.78
C TRP A 76 -7.94 -1.94 3.13
N ARG A 77 -7.92 -3.27 3.09
CA ARG A 77 -7.76 -4.13 4.27
C ARG A 77 -6.69 -5.18 4.01
N MET A 78 -6.12 -5.71 5.08
CA MET A 78 -5.24 -6.87 5.03
C MET A 78 -6.07 -8.14 5.18
N ASN A 79 -5.86 -9.13 4.31
CA ASN A 79 -6.43 -10.46 4.50
C ASN A 79 -5.59 -11.24 5.55
N PRO A 80 -6.07 -12.41 6.04
CA PRO A 80 -5.31 -13.21 7.01
C PRO A 80 -3.91 -13.66 6.55
N GLY A 81 -3.65 -13.68 5.23
CA GLY A 81 -2.34 -13.95 4.65
C GLY A 81 -1.43 -12.72 4.55
N GLY A 82 -1.84 -11.57 5.12
CA GLY A 82 -1.09 -10.32 5.08
C GLY A 82 -1.10 -9.62 3.72
N GLN A 83 -1.93 -10.05 2.77
CA GLN A 83 -2.05 -9.41 1.46
C GLN A 83 -3.11 -8.30 1.51
N PRO A 84 -2.79 -7.09 1.03
CA PRO A 84 -3.77 -6.02 0.95
C PRO A 84 -4.78 -6.32 -0.16
N PHE A 85 -6.05 -6.01 0.09
CA PHE A 85 -7.09 -5.98 -0.93
C PHE A 85 -7.91 -4.69 -0.79
N ARG A 86 -8.33 -4.15 -1.94
CA ARG A 86 -9.13 -2.93 -1.98
C ARG A 86 -10.56 -3.27 -1.58
N VAL A 87 -11.07 -2.56 -0.58
CA VAL A 87 -12.43 -2.69 -0.09
C VAL A 87 -13.39 -1.86 -0.95
N TRP A 88 -13.06 -0.60 -1.19
CA TRP A 88 -13.82 0.23 -2.12
C TRP A 88 -12.95 1.33 -2.71
N ARG A 89 -13.43 1.88 -3.83
CA ARG A 89 -12.95 3.13 -4.44
C ARG A 89 -14.15 4.02 -4.72
N VAL A 90 -14.10 5.27 -4.26
CA VAL A 90 -15.16 6.26 -4.45
C VAL A 90 -14.62 7.42 -5.27
N SER A 91 -15.25 7.68 -6.42
CA SER A 91 -14.86 8.74 -7.35
C SER A 91 -15.38 10.11 -6.91
N SER A 92 -14.77 11.19 -7.41
CA SER A 92 -15.28 12.56 -7.22
C SER A 92 -16.75 12.71 -7.58
N ARG A 93 -17.22 12.06 -8.65
CA ARG A 93 -18.65 12.06 -9.04
C ARG A 93 -19.54 11.47 -7.96
N THR A 94 -19.10 10.38 -7.32
CA THR A 94 -19.86 9.73 -6.24
C THR A 94 -19.80 10.55 -4.96
N LEU A 95 -18.68 11.20 -4.68
CA LEU A 95 -18.58 12.13 -3.54
C LEU A 95 -19.53 13.32 -3.72
N ALA A 96 -19.60 13.87 -4.94
CA ALA A 96 -20.46 15.01 -5.27
C ALA A 96 -21.97 14.67 -5.34
N SER A 97 -22.36 13.38 -5.33
CA SER A 97 -23.78 13.01 -5.27
C SER A 97 -24.37 13.11 -3.86
N VAL A 98 -23.53 13.33 -2.85
CA VAL A 98 -23.95 13.63 -1.49
C VAL A 98 -23.76 15.13 -1.23
N PRO A 99 -24.74 15.84 -0.64
CA PRO A 99 -24.59 17.25 -0.33
C PRO A 99 -23.33 17.53 0.49
N GLU A 100 -22.75 18.73 0.31
CA GLU A 100 -21.56 19.13 1.05
C GLU A 100 -21.81 19.12 2.56
N PHE A 101 -23.00 19.58 2.99
CA PHE A 101 -23.49 19.61 4.36
C PHE A 101 -24.87 18.92 4.40
N PRO A 102 -24.92 17.57 4.44
CA PRO A 102 -26.18 16.84 4.50
C PRO A 102 -26.90 17.09 5.83
N GLU A 103 -28.23 17.07 5.84
CA GLU A 103 -29.02 17.25 7.07
C GLU A 103 -28.67 16.22 8.15
N ASN A 104 -28.38 14.99 7.72
CA ASN A 104 -27.96 13.88 8.57
C ASN A 104 -26.66 13.28 8.05
N ASN A 105 -25.87 12.69 8.94
CA ASN A 105 -24.68 11.92 8.56
C ASN A 105 -25.08 10.85 7.53
N THR A 106 -24.54 10.97 6.33
CA THR A 106 -24.98 10.21 5.16
C THR A 106 -23.94 9.17 4.78
N LEU A 107 -24.34 7.90 4.72
CA LEU A 107 -23.48 6.82 4.25
C LEU A 107 -23.23 6.96 2.74
N ILE A 108 -21.97 7.02 2.33
CA ILE A 108 -21.57 7.03 0.92
C ILE A 108 -21.29 5.60 0.42
N ARG A 109 -20.53 4.83 1.21
CA ARG A 109 -20.10 3.48 0.82
C ARG A 109 -19.84 2.63 2.07
N ARG A 110 -20.24 1.36 2.06
CA ARG A 110 -19.89 0.38 3.09
C ARG A 110 -19.59 -0.96 2.45
N GLU A 111 -18.47 -1.56 2.79
CA GLU A 111 -18.10 -2.89 2.34
C GLU A 111 -17.07 -3.48 3.31
N GLN A 112 -17.10 -4.79 3.57
CA GLN A 112 -16.09 -5.49 4.39
C GLN A 112 -15.72 -4.76 5.71
N GLY A 113 -16.72 -4.29 6.47
CA GLY A 113 -16.46 -3.61 7.77
C GLY A 113 -15.78 -2.24 7.66
N VAL A 114 -15.71 -1.63 6.47
CA VAL A 114 -15.23 -0.26 6.28
C VAL A 114 -16.32 0.59 5.65
N ALA A 115 -16.70 1.67 6.32
CA ALA A 115 -17.77 2.57 5.91
C ALA A 115 -17.25 4.01 5.77
N LEU A 116 -17.60 4.66 4.66
CA LEU A 116 -17.37 6.08 4.39
C LEU A 116 -18.68 6.86 4.53
N TYR A 117 -18.64 7.96 5.28
CA TYR A 117 -19.75 8.87 5.48
C TYR A 117 -19.37 10.29 5.09
N ARG A 118 -20.39 11.07 4.72
CA ARG A 118 -20.38 12.54 4.78
C ARG A 118 -21.11 12.97 6.03
N LEU A 119 -20.46 13.73 6.90
CA LEU A 119 -21.07 14.22 8.13
C LEU A 119 -21.85 15.50 7.86
N SER A 120 -22.83 15.81 8.71
CA SER A 120 -23.59 17.08 8.62
C SER A 120 -22.72 18.32 8.84
N SER A 121 -21.55 18.17 9.47
CA SER A 121 -20.51 19.20 9.58
C SER A 121 -19.79 19.49 8.26
N GLY A 122 -19.98 18.66 7.22
CA GLY A 122 -19.24 18.70 5.97
C GLY A 122 -17.88 17.99 6.00
N GLU A 123 -17.54 17.34 7.11
CA GLU A 123 -16.38 16.45 7.15
C GLU A 123 -16.69 15.10 6.50
N TYR A 124 -15.65 14.39 6.08
CA TYR A 124 -15.72 12.96 5.78
C TYR A 124 -15.35 12.15 7.02
N GLN A 125 -15.96 10.97 7.17
CA GLN A 125 -15.61 10.01 8.22
C GLN A 125 -15.49 8.61 7.64
N VAL A 126 -14.39 7.93 7.95
CA VAL A 126 -14.22 6.50 7.70
C VAL A 126 -14.23 5.75 9.01
N ASN A 127 -15.14 4.78 9.14
CA ASN A 127 -15.16 3.81 10.23
C ASN A 127 -14.66 2.47 9.70
N ALA A 128 -13.70 1.86 10.39
CA ALA A 128 -13.15 0.55 10.07
C ALA A 128 -13.19 -0.36 11.30
N GLY A 129 -13.84 -1.52 11.17
CA GLY A 129 -13.92 -2.53 12.22
C GLY A 129 -15.30 -3.21 12.32
N PRO A 130 -15.54 -3.99 13.37
CA PRO A 130 -14.61 -4.27 14.46
C PRO A 130 -13.38 -5.06 14.00
N ASP A 131 -12.23 -4.84 14.64
CA ASP A 131 -11.06 -5.71 14.53
C ASP A 131 -11.19 -6.96 15.43
N GLY A 132 -10.13 -7.74 15.56
CA GLY A 132 -10.11 -8.95 16.40
C GLY A 132 -10.28 -8.67 17.90
N GLU A 133 -10.10 -7.42 18.34
CA GLU A 133 -10.31 -6.98 19.73
C GLU A 133 -11.65 -6.25 19.91
N GLY A 134 -12.48 -6.17 18.86
CA GLY A 134 -13.76 -5.46 18.90
C GLY A 134 -13.63 -3.95 18.71
N LYS A 135 -12.45 -3.41 18.35
CA LYS A 135 -12.25 -1.97 18.17
C LYS A 135 -12.76 -1.50 16.81
N ILE A 136 -13.41 -0.35 16.81
CA ILE A 136 -13.73 0.44 15.62
C ILE A 136 -12.74 1.62 15.58
N TYR A 137 -12.03 1.74 14.47
CA TYR A 137 -11.18 2.88 14.16
C TYR A 137 -11.95 3.91 13.35
N VAL A 138 -11.78 5.18 13.69
CA VAL A 138 -12.46 6.30 13.04
C VAL A 138 -11.42 7.31 12.58
N ALA A 139 -11.41 7.61 11.29
CA ALA A 139 -10.66 8.73 10.72
C ALA A 139 -11.65 9.77 10.19
N ARG A 140 -11.57 11.00 10.69
CA ARG A 140 -12.38 12.15 10.24
C ARG A 140 -11.47 13.19 9.62
N PHE A 141 -11.87 13.79 8.51
CA PHE A 141 -11.04 14.73 7.77
C PHE A 141 -11.88 15.67 6.89
N THR A 142 -11.27 16.77 6.47
CA THR A 142 -11.84 17.70 5.50
C THR A 142 -11.26 17.48 4.11
N ASN A 143 -11.99 17.86 3.06
CA ASN A 143 -11.53 17.86 1.67
C ASN A 143 -11.14 16.48 1.08
N CYS A 144 -10.84 16.50 -0.21
CA CYS A 144 -10.23 15.41 -0.96
C CYS A 144 -9.25 16.06 -1.97
N PRO A 145 -7.92 16.02 -1.76
CA PRO A 145 -7.18 15.27 -0.73
C PRO A 145 -7.55 15.61 0.72
N ALA A 146 -7.36 14.65 1.61
CA ALA A 146 -7.67 14.81 3.02
C ALA A 146 -6.75 15.86 3.67
N GLU A 147 -7.37 16.69 4.49
CA GLU A 147 -6.75 17.68 5.35
C GLU A 147 -7.34 17.55 6.76
N ASN A 148 -6.67 18.11 7.77
CA ASN A 148 -7.16 18.16 9.15
C ASN A 148 -7.62 16.80 9.68
N VAL A 149 -6.82 15.76 9.44
CA VAL A 149 -7.17 14.39 9.84
C VAL A 149 -7.16 14.28 11.37
N ILE A 150 -8.26 13.78 11.91
CA ILE A 150 -8.46 13.47 13.33
C ILE A 150 -8.81 11.99 13.43
N GLU A 151 -8.11 11.28 14.31
CA GLU A 151 -8.31 9.85 14.53
C GLU A 151 -8.79 9.56 15.94
N SER A 152 -9.66 8.57 16.05
CA SER A 152 -10.13 8.04 17.32
C SER A 152 -10.47 6.56 17.17
N SER A 153 -10.62 5.87 18.30
CA SER A 153 -11.11 4.49 18.31
C SER A 153 -11.99 4.24 19.53
N TYR A 154 -12.89 3.28 19.41
CA TYR A 154 -13.76 2.85 20.49
C TYR A 154 -14.05 1.34 20.39
N LEU A 155 -14.39 0.72 21.52
CA LEU A 155 -14.83 -0.67 21.54
C LEU A 155 -16.30 -0.77 21.14
N ASN A 156 -16.61 -1.67 20.20
CA ASN A 156 -17.98 -2.05 19.90
C ASN A 156 -18.51 -2.93 21.04
N ARG A 157 -19.15 -2.31 22.03
CA ARG A 157 -19.84 -3.02 23.11
C ARG A 157 -21.24 -3.37 22.62
N GLU A 158 -21.36 -4.51 21.93
CA GLU A 158 -22.65 -5.14 21.60
C GLU A 158 -23.32 -5.71 22.86
#